data_AF-A0A1Z4QFV8-F1
#
_entry.id   AF-A0A1Z4QFV8-F1
#
_cell.length_a   1.000
_cell.length_b   1.000
_cell.length_c   1.000
_cell.angle_alpha   90.00
_cell.angle_beta   90.00
_cell.angle_gamma   90.00
#
_symmetry.space_group_name_H-M   'P 1'
#
loop_
_entity.id
_entity.type
_entity.pdbx_description
1 polymer ?
#
loop_
_entity_poly.entity_id
_entity_poly.type
_entity_poly.pdbx_seq_one_letter_code
_entity_poly.pdbx_strand_id
1 'polypeptide(L)' 'MAQIPAFSDRQFSLDTQIWHNLKYAISASSGFQRWQLECDAQLQGLRLEQQVQRYLRETLETLAY' A
#
# COMPACT_ATOMS: atom_id res chain seq x y z
N MET A 1 26.36 14.77 27.13
CA MET A 1 26.04 13.77 26.10
C MET A 1 24.56 13.97 25.74
N ALA A 2 24.26 14.63 24.63
CA ALA A 2 22.88 14.86 24.20
C ALA A 2 22.42 13.66 23.38
N GLN A 3 21.56 12.81 23.96
CA GLN A 3 20.89 11.74 23.23
C GLN A 3 19.60 12.29 22.63
N ILE A 4 19.53 12.37 21.30
CA ILE A 4 18.28 12.64 20.58
C ILE A 4 17.92 11.36 19.79
N PRO A 5 17.09 10.44 20.33
CA PRO A 5 16.55 9.35 19.52
C PRO A 5 15.01 9.38 19.36
N ALA A 6 14.33 10.49 19.67
CA ALA A 6 12.86 10.52 19.72
C ALA A 6 12.16 11.16 18.50
N PHE A 7 12.90 11.68 17.52
CA PHE A 7 12.32 12.28 16.30
C PHE A 7 12.13 11.25 15.20
N SER A 8 13.12 10.40 14.96
CA SER A 8 13.05 9.38 13.90
C SER A 8 11.93 8.37 14.17
N ASP A 9 11.80 7.87 15.40
CA ASP A 9 10.77 6.88 15.78
C ASP A 9 9.34 7.38 15.57
N ARG A 10 9.08 8.65 15.89
CA ARG A 10 7.78 9.29 15.64
C ARG A 10 7.49 9.50 14.16
N GLN A 11 8.52 9.79 13.36
CA GLN A 11 8.39 9.95 11.93
C GLN A 11 8.10 8.59 11.27
N PHE A 12 8.86 7.55 11.61
CA PHE A 12 8.60 6.16 11.18
C PHE A 12 7.20 5.66 11.58
N SER A 13 6.74 6.01 12.79
CA SER A 13 5.39 5.67 13.25
C SER A 13 4.30 6.39 12.42
N LEU A 14 4.52 7.67 12.11
CA LEU A 14 3.63 8.45 11.27
C LEU A 14 3.60 7.92 9.83
N ASP A 15 4.76 7.63 9.24
CA ASP A 15 4.88 7.04 7.91
C ASP A 15 4.17 5.68 7.83
N THR A 16 4.30 4.86 8.88
CA THR A 16 3.58 3.57 8.98
C THR A 16 2.07 3.77 9.04
N GLN A 17 1.59 4.77 9.79
CA GLN A 17 0.17 5.08 9.90
C GLN A 17 -0.38 5.65 8.59
N ILE A 18 0.37 6.51 7.90
CA ILE A 18 0.03 7.03 6.57
C ILE A 18 -0.06 5.88 5.57
N TRP A 19 0.94 5.00 5.55
CA TRP A 19 0.93 3.81 4.68
C TRP A 19 -0.27 2.91 4.97
N HIS A 20 -0.61 2.70 6.26
CA HIS A 20 -1.75 1.90 6.64
C HIS A 20 -3.08 2.49 6.14
N ASN A 21 -3.28 3.79 6.33
CA ASN A 21 -4.47 4.50 5.86
C ASN A 21 -4.56 4.49 4.32
N LEU A 22 -3.44 4.69 3.62
CA LEU A 22 -3.40 4.65 2.16
C LEU A 22 -3.79 3.27 1.63
N LYS A 23 -3.20 2.20 2.19
CA LYS A 23 -3.56 0.82 1.83
C LYS A 23 -5.06 0.58 2.01
N TYR A 24 -5.62 1.02 3.13
CA TYR A 24 -7.03 0.84 3.41
C TYR A 24 -7.91 1.60 2.40
N ALA A 25 -7.60 2.86 2.13
CA ALA A 25 -8.30 3.67 1.14
C ALA A 25 -8.28 3.05 -0.26
N ILE A 26 -7.12 2.52 -0.68
CA ILE A 26 -6.98 1.82 -1.97
C ILE A 26 -7.79 0.54 -1.96
N SER A 27 -7.71 -0.26 -0.89
CA SER A 27 -8.46 -1.51 -0.78
C SER A 27 -9.97 -1.33 -0.81
N ALA A 28 -10.45 -0.20 -0.29
CA ALA A 28 -11.86 0.19 -0.31
C ALA A 28 -12.28 0.86 -1.63
N SER A 29 -11.34 1.16 -2.53
CA SER A 29 -11.64 1.79 -3.81
C SER A 29 -12.24 0.79 -4.79
N SER A 30 -13.22 1.25 -5.57
CA SER A 30 -13.91 0.43 -6.55
C SER A 30 -13.02 0.00 -7.73
N GLY A 31 -11.94 0.73 -8.02
CA GLY A 31 -10.94 0.32 -9.02
C GLY A 31 -10.14 -0.89 -8.55
N PHE A 32 -9.64 -0.85 -7.31
CA PHE A 32 -8.91 -1.96 -6.71
C PHE A 32 -9.77 -3.22 -6.56
N GLN A 33 -11.01 -3.09 -6.10
CA GLN A 33 -11.93 -4.23 -5.94
C GLN A 33 -12.21 -4.95 -7.27
N ARG A 34 -12.38 -4.20 -8.37
CA ARG A 34 -12.56 -4.78 -9.71
C ARG A 34 -11.30 -5.49 -10.17
N TRP A 35 -10.15 -4.84 -10.08
CA TRP A 35 -8.87 -5.45 -10.40
C TRP A 35 -8.59 -6.72 -9.57
N GLN A 36 -8.97 -6.72 -8.29
CA GLN A 36 -8.82 -7.88 -7.42
C GLN A 36 -9.66 -9.08 -7.91
N LEU A 37 -10.88 -8.85 -8.42
CA LEU A 37 -11.72 -9.90 -9.01
C LEU A 37 -11.13 -10.44 -10.31
N GLU A 38 -10.54 -9.57 -11.13
CA GLU A 38 -9.88 -9.95 -12.39
C GLU A 38 -8.60 -10.76 -12.14
N CYS A 39 -7.87 -10.41 -11.07
CA CYS A 39 -6.61 -11.04 -10.69
C CYS A 39 -6.77 -12.15 -9.62
N ASP A 40 -8.00 -12.49 -9.19
CA ASP A 40 -8.30 -13.28 -7.98
C ASP A 40 -7.43 -14.54 -7.87
N ALA A 41 -7.37 -15.36 -8.93
CA ALA A 41 -6.56 -16.58 -8.96
C ALA A 41 -5.06 -16.36 -8.71
N GLN A 42 -4.52 -15.20 -9.10
CA GLN A 42 -3.12 -14.82 -8.90
C GLN A 42 -2.88 -14.14 -7.54
N LEU A 43 -3.95 -13.71 -6.87
CA LEU A 43 -3.91 -13.08 -5.55
C LEU A 43 -4.20 -14.07 -4.42
N GLN A 44 -4.67 -15.28 -4.75
CA GLN A 44 -4.83 -16.39 -3.80
C GLN A 44 -3.53 -16.62 -3.03
N GLY A 45 -3.53 -16.28 -1.73
CA GLY A 45 -2.37 -16.41 -0.83
C GLY A 45 -1.52 -15.14 -0.67
N LEU A 46 -1.77 -14.07 -1.42
CA LEU A 46 -1.11 -12.77 -1.23
C LEU A 46 -1.79 -11.95 -0.14
N ARG A 47 -0.99 -11.28 0.69
CA ARG A 47 -1.50 -10.34 1.69
C ARG A 47 -2.01 -9.07 1.01
N LEU A 48 -2.93 -8.37 1.67
CA LEU A 48 -3.46 -7.09 1.19
C LEU A 48 -2.35 -6.10 0.75
N GLU A 49 -1.25 -6.05 1.50
CA GLU A 49 -0.09 -5.21 1.15
C GLU A 49 0.50 -5.54 -0.21
N GLN A 50 0.67 -6.83 -0.51
CA GLN A 50 1.22 -7.30 -1.78
C GLN A 50 0.24 -7.06 -2.93
N GLN A 51 -1.06 -7.23 -2.67
CA GLN A 51 -2.11 -6.94 -3.65
C GLN A 51 -2.13 -5.45 -3.98
N VAL A 52 -2.13 -4.58 -2.97
CA VAL A 52 -2.08 -3.11 -3.14
C VAL A 52 -0.81 -2.69 -3.87
N GLN A 53 0.36 -3.24 -3.52
CA GLN A 53 1.62 -2.92 -4.19
C GLN A 53 1.61 -3.32 -5.67
N ARG A 54 1.03 -4.48 -5.98
CA ARG A 54 0.89 -4.96 -7.37
C ARG A 54 -0.06 -4.08 -8.17
N TYR A 55 -1.23 -3.76 -7.62
CA TYR A 55 -2.18 -2.83 -8.23
C TYR A 55 -1.53 -1.47 -8.54
N LEU A 56 -0.84 -0.86 -7.56
CA LEU A 56 -0.12 0.40 -7.76
C LEU A 56 0.90 0.29 -8.89
N ARG A 57 1.69 -0.79 -8.91
CA ARG A 57 2.68 -1.01 -9.98
C ARG A 57 2.00 -1.04 -11.34
N GLU A 58 0.97 -1.87 -11.53
CA GLU A 58 0.28 -1.98 -12.83
C GLU A 58 -0.40 -0.67 -13.23
N THR A 59 -1.00 0.05 -12.27
CA THR A 59 -1.63 1.35 -12.54
C THR A 59 -0.61 2.40 -12.96
N LEU A 60 0.58 2.41 -12.33
CA LEU A 60 1.67 3.31 -12.67
C LEU A 60 2.31 2.97 -14.02
N GLU A 61 2.49 1.68 -14.33
CA GLU A 61 2.98 1.23 -15.63
C GLU A 61 2.03 1.63 -16.78
N THR A 62 0.71 1.61 -16.52
CA THR A 62 -0.30 2.00 -17.50
C THR A 62 -0.33 3.52 -17.74
N LEU A 63 0.08 4.33 -16.76
CA LEU A 63 0.15 5.80 -16.86
C LEU A 63 1.50 6.32 -17.40
N ALA A 64 2.52 5.47 -17.48
CA ALA A 64 3.86 5.83 -17.95
C ALA A 64 4.03 5.74 -19.48
N TYR A 65 2.95 5.46 -20.21
CA TYR A 65 2.87 5.42 -21.67
C TYR A 65 2.15 6.66 -22.22
#